data_AF-A0A8H3X851-F1
#
_entry.id   AF-A0A8H3X851-F1
#
_cell.length_a   1.000
_cell.length_b   1.000
_cell.length_c   1.000
_cell.angle_alpha   90.00
_cell.angle_beta   90.00
_cell.angle_gamma   90.00
#
_symmetry.space_group_name_H-M   'P 1'
#
loop_
_entity.id
_entity.type
_entity.pdbx_description
1 polymer ?
#
loop_
_entity_poly.entity_id
_entity_poly.type
_entity_poly.pdbx_seq_one_letter_code
_entity_poly.pdbx_strand_id
1 'polypeptide(L)'
;MFDRRYIILSRPEYIEKLFDRKLFFMKFPYSQGIDELGVHERGIAFNDNYESWKYNNKFFTDTFVAQKFMNNAVKSTNKLYVELSSYWQSLGNQNISNSNNDNWTLETDFSAWFHGFANDIVSIIITGERTYSIASYYNKQSLNKSECPNALVEDGNKFVKSIVQYLESFIFFAFISPFLRHYIPIIKNQSNIYLKNRDYLFEKLDNMIKKRRREIEEMSVNVEMKTDMLTSLITANTNMKASNDKVLEPMTDEDVRVNLLDAFLGGTDTTSNLFCFVTYYICKHPHVKRKMLSEIDYNLPKSSDKFYISYNDLQKLKYCEAIIKEVYRMVPIIPFSIRTTTKEIEIAGYKWPSGTHFLLNFFAVHGHSEFWPDSEVFNPDRFYNDN
;
A
#
# COMPACT_ATOMS: atom_id res chain seq x y z
N MET A 1 6.24 12.05 -21.75
CA MET A 1 6.62 10.65 -22.11
C MET A 1 6.89 10.44 -23.59
N PHE A 2 6.17 11.10 -24.52
CA PHE A 2 6.29 10.84 -25.97
C PHE A 2 7.67 11.11 -26.60
N ASP A 3 8.51 11.93 -25.97
CA ASP A 3 9.86 12.23 -26.49
C ASP A 3 10.94 11.27 -25.96
N ARG A 4 10.57 10.26 -25.16
CA ARG A 4 11.51 9.35 -24.49
C ARG A 4 11.35 7.92 -24.99
N ARG A 5 12.47 7.25 -25.22
CA ARG A 5 12.51 5.83 -25.60
C ARG A 5 12.32 4.96 -24.36
N TYR A 6 11.39 4.01 -24.43
CA TYR A 6 11.19 2.98 -23.41
C TYR A 6 11.48 1.60 -24.00
N ILE A 7 12.28 0.81 -23.29
CA ILE A 7 12.56 -0.59 -23.64
C ILE A 7 11.71 -1.48 -22.76
N ILE A 8 10.83 -2.28 -23.35
CA ILE A 8 9.96 -3.20 -22.61
C ILE A 8 10.70 -4.52 -22.45
N LEU A 9 10.83 -4.99 -21.21
CA LEU A 9 11.38 -6.30 -20.89
C LEU A 9 10.28 -7.18 -20.30
N SER A 10 10.12 -8.36 -20.90
CA SER A 10 9.09 -9.34 -20.51
C SER A 10 9.68 -10.72 -20.18
N ARG A 11 11.01 -10.84 -20.18
CA ARG A 11 11.72 -12.09 -19.87
C ARG A 11 12.44 -11.96 -18.52
N PRO A 12 12.27 -12.94 -17.61
CA PRO A 12 12.77 -12.85 -16.23
C PRO A 12 14.29 -12.65 -16.17
N GLU A 13 15.07 -13.34 -17.00
CA GLU A 13 16.54 -13.28 -17.02
C GLU A 13 17.10 -11.88 -17.36
N TYR A 14 16.31 -11.03 -18.02
CA TYR A 14 16.69 -9.65 -18.30
C TYR A 14 16.22 -8.69 -17.20
N ILE A 15 15.08 -8.98 -16.59
CA ILE A 15 14.51 -8.17 -15.51
C ILE A 15 15.32 -8.35 -14.22
N GLU A 16 15.80 -9.55 -13.92
CA GLU A 16 16.61 -9.81 -12.71
C GLU A 16 17.86 -8.93 -12.63
N LYS A 17 18.51 -8.68 -13.77
CA LYS A 17 19.67 -7.79 -13.88
C LYS A 17 19.36 -6.34 -13.48
N LEU A 18 18.08 -5.95 -13.49
CA LEU A 18 17.61 -4.61 -13.18
C LEU A 18 17.22 -4.41 -11.70
N PHE A 19 17.39 -5.43 -10.86
CA PHE A 19 17.17 -5.31 -9.41
C PHE A 19 18.44 -4.96 -8.61
N ASP A 20 19.61 -4.80 -9.25
CA ASP A 20 20.78 -4.21 -8.60
C ASP A 20 20.49 -2.74 -8.23
N ARG A 21 20.23 -2.52 -6.93
CA ARG A 21 19.86 -1.21 -6.38
C ARG A 21 20.94 -0.14 -6.57
N LYS A 22 22.20 -0.50 -6.80
CA LYS A 22 23.25 0.50 -7.06
C LYS A 22 23.13 1.08 -8.47
N LEU A 23 22.58 0.32 -9.40
CA LEU A 23 22.52 0.67 -10.83
C LEU A 23 21.13 1.13 -11.27
N PHE A 24 20.10 0.77 -10.49
CA PHE A 24 18.69 0.92 -10.86
C PHE A 24 17.81 1.49 -9.73
N PHE A 25 18.34 2.39 -8.91
CA PHE A 25 17.53 3.05 -7.86
C PHE A 25 16.48 3.99 -8.45
N MET A 26 16.78 4.63 -9.59
CA MET A 26 15.88 5.61 -10.22
C MET A 26 14.73 4.89 -10.90
N LYS A 27 13.52 5.06 -10.36
CA LYS A 27 12.29 4.46 -10.92
C LYS A 27 11.78 5.28 -12.10
N PHE A 28 11.49 6.56 -11.84
CA PHE A 28 10.93 7.46 -12.83
C PHE A 28 11.93 8.56 -13.17
N PRO A 29 12.01 8.96 -14.44
CA PRO A 29 12.79 10.13 -14.80
C PRO A 29 12.06 11.42 -14.41
N TYR A 30 12.83 12.49 -14.19
CA TYR A 30 12.31 13.83 -13.96
C TYR A 30 11.18 14.19 -14.94
N SER A 31 10.12 14.79 -14.41
CA SER A 31 9.12 15.50 -15.20
C SER A 31 8.49 16.60 -14.37
N GLN A 32 8.17 17.72 -15.01
CA GLN A 32 7.48 18.85 -14.37
C GLN A 32 6.18 18.43 -13.67
N GLY A 33 5.52 17.36 -14.13
CA GLY A 33 4.33 16.85 -13.46
C GLY A 33 4.58 16.28 -12.06
N ILE A 34 5.76 15.72 -11.81
CA ILE A 34 6.14 15.22 -10.48
C ILE A 34 6.44 16.38 -9.53
N ASP A 35 7.03 17.45 -10.03
CA ASP A 35 7.23 18.71 -9.28
C ASP A 35 5.88 19.32 -8.92
N GLU A 36 4.95 19.36 -9.88
CA GLU A 36 3.58 19.79 -9.67
C GLU A 36 2.84 18.91 -8.66
N LEU A 37 3.22 17.64 -8.48
CA LEU A 37 2.66 16.78 -7.43
C LEU A 37 3.36 16.94 -6.07
N GLY A 38 4.46 17.68 -6.01
CA GLY A 38 5.17 18.02 -4.77
C GLY A 38 6.02 16.88 -4.20
N VAL A 39 6.42 15.91 -5.02
CA VAL A 39 7.15 14.70 -4.59
C VAL A 39 8.49 14.51 -5.31
N HIS A 40 8.91 15.48 -6.11
CA HIS A 40 10.23 15.47 -6.75
C HIS A 40 11.36 15.49 -5.70
N GLU A 41 12.38 14.64 -5.91
CA GLU A 41 13.53 14.39 -5.00
C GLU A 41 13.18 14.02 -3.53
N ARG A 42 11.94 13.65 -3.24
CA ARG A 42 11.47 13.34 -1.88
C ARG A 42 10.80 11.97 -1.81
N GLY A 43 10.78 11.39 -0.62
CA GLY A 43 10.24 10.04 -0.40
C GLY A 43 11.03 8.96 -1.14
N ILE A 44 10.32 7.95 -1.65
CA ILE A 44 10.87 6.70 -2.16
C ILE A 44 10.32 6.34 -3.53
N ALA A 45 9.02 6.55 -3.75
CA ALA A 45 8.35 6.08 -4.97
C ALA A 45 8.82 6.84 -6.22
N PHE A 46 8.97 8.16 -6.10
CA PHE A 46 9.25 9.08 -7.21
C PHE A 46 10.53 9.89 -7.04
N ASN A 47 11.37 9.50 -6.08
CA ASN A 47 12.63 10.15 -5.80
C ASN A 47 13.71 9.71 -6.80
N ASP A 48 14.15 10.64 -7.64
CA ASP A 48 15.22 10.45 -8.61
C ASP A 48 16.60 10.91 -8.09
N ASN A 49 16.67 11.51 -6.91
CA ASN A 49 17.90 11.87 -6.22
C ASN A 49 18.40 10.69 -5.36
N TYR A 50 19.56 10.11 -5.70
CA TYR A 50 20.06 8.89 -5.06
C TYR A 50 20.30 9.03 -3.56
N GLU A 51 20.96 10.11 -3.14
CA GLU A 51 21.36 10.29 -1.74
C GLU A 51 20.12 10.54 -0.87
N SER A 52 19.20 11.38 -1.36
CA SER A 52 17.88 11.58 -0.75
C SER A 52 17.11 10.25 -0.69
N TRP A 53 16.99 9.52 -1.79
CA TRP A 53 16.27 8.25 -1.84
C TRP A 53 16.87 7.23 -0.87
N LYS A 54 18.20 7.07 -0.85
CA LYS A 54 18.91 6.12 0.02
C LYS A 54 18.68 6.46 1.49
N TYR A 55 18.72 7.74 1.83
CA TYR A 55 18.46 8.24 3.17
C TYR A 55 17.02 7.93 3.61
N ASN A 56 16.02 8.33 2.80
CA ASN A 56 14.60 8.06 3.07
C ASN A 56 14.29 6.56 3.12
N ASN A 57 14.80 5.78 2.17
CA ASN A 57 14.57 4.34 2.08
C ASN A 57 15.16 3.57 3.27
N LYS A 58 16.26 4.06 3.88
CA LYS A 58 16.82 3.47 5.10
C LYS A 58 15.79 3.53 6.24
N PHE A 59 15.32 4.71 6.61
CA PHE A 59 14.35 4.88 7.71
C PHE A 59 13.04 4.16 7.44
N PHE A 60 12.56 4.23 6.20
CA PHE A 60 11.36 3.51 5.79
C PHE A 60 11.55 2.01 5.98
N THR A 61 12.60 1.40 5.41
CA THR A 61 12.84 -0.05 5.52
C THR A 61 13.06 -0.48 6.97
N ASP A 62 13.86 0.25 7.74
CA ASP A 62 14.16 -0.07 9.14
C ASP A 62 12.89 -0.10 10.00
N THR A 63 11.91 0.74 9.68
CA THR A 63 10.61 0.76 10.35
C THR A 63 9.84 -0.54 10.12
N PHE A 64 9.77 -1.04 8.88
CA PHE A 64 8.95 -2.21 8.52
C PHE A 64 9.60 -3.55 8.89
N VAL A 65 10.94 -3.62 8.97
CA VAL A 65 11.67 -4.87 9.27
C VAL A 65 11.67 -5.21 10.77
N ALA A 66 11.36 -4.25 11.63
CA ALA A 66 11.35 -4.48 13.08
C ALA A 66 10.29 -5.52 13.50
N GLN A 67 10.68 -6.52 14.30
CA GLN A 67 9.72 -7.52 14.83
C GLN A 67 8.57 -6.86 15.63
N LYS A 68 8.87 -5.77 16.35
CA LYS A 68 7.86 -4.98 17.08
C LYS A 68 6.80 -4.42 16.13
N PHE A 69 7.21 -3.97 14.95
CA PHE A 69 6.31 -3.49 13.90
C PHE A 69 5.40 -4.62 13.40
N MET A 70 5.97 -5.78 13.03
CA MET A 70 5.18 -6.91 12.54
C MET A 70 4.16 -7.41 13.57
N ASN A 71 4.57 -7.51 14.84
CA ASN A 71 3.66 -7.89 15.93
C ASN A 71 2.54 -6.86 16.13
N ASN A 72 2.86 -5.56 16.07
CA ASN A 72 1.87 -4.48 16.17
C ASN A 72 0.90 -4.48 14.98
N ALA A 73 1.39 -4.75 13.76
CA ALA A 73 0.57 -4.87 12.56
C ALA A 73 -0.46 -5.99 12.69
N VAL A 74 -0.02 -7.18 13.15
CA VAL A 74 -0.92 -8.32 13.40
C VAL A 74 -1.93 -7.98 14.50
N LYS A 75 -1.50 -7.39 15.61
CA LYS A 75 -2.40 -6.99 16.71
C LYS A 75 -3.47 -6.00 16.25
N SER A 76 -3.07 -4.98 15.49
CA SER A 76 -3.98 -3.96 14.96
C SER A 76 -4.96 -4.55 13.94
N THR A 77 -4.49 -5.47 13.10
CA THR A 77 -5.33 -6.19 12.13
C THR A 77 -6.38 -7.05 12.83
N ASN A 78 -6.02 -7.80 13.88
CA ASN A 78 -6.99 -8.57 14.67
C ASN A 78 -8.06 -7.66 15.29
N LYS A 79 -7.67 -6.52 15.86
CA LYS A 79 -8.62 -5.57 16.46
C LYS A 79 -9.61 -5.04 15.42
N LEU A 80 -9.11 -4.61 14.26
CA LEU A 80 -9.95 -4.12 13.17
C LEU A 80 -10.83 -5.22 12.57
N TYR A 81 -10.33 -6.46 12.52
CA TYR A 81 -11.11 -7.61 12.05
C TYR A 81 -12.31 -7.90 12.97
N VAL A 82 -12.14 -7.80 14.29
CA VAL A 82 -13.27 -8.00 15.22
C VAL A 82 -14.39 -6.99 14.95
N GLU A 83 -14.04 -5.71 14.78
CA GLU A 83 -15.01 -4.67 14.45
C GLU A 83 -15.62 -4.85 13.05
N LEU A 84 -14.80 -5.19 12.06
CA LEU A 84 -15.26 -5.57 10.73
C LEU A 84 -16.31 -6.69 10.82
N SER A 85 -16.01 -7.76 11.56
CA SER A 85 -16.87 -8.92 11.69
C SER A 85 -18.18 -8.59 12.41
N SER A 86 -18.16 -7.69 13.40
CA SER A 86 -19.38 -7.26 14.10
C SER A 86 -20.29 -6.42 13.20
N TYR A 87 -19.72 -5.61 12.30
CA TYR A 87 -20.50 -4.92 11.27
C TYR A 87 -21.19 -5.89 10.32
N TRP A 88 -20.50 -6.94 9.87
CA TRP A 88 -21.10 -7.99 9.05
C TRP A 88 -22.21 -8.76 9.77
N GLN A 89 -22.01 -9.10 11.05
CA GLN A 89 -23.03 -9.75 11.87
C GLN A 89 -24.25 -8.84 12.06
N SER A 90 -24.04 -7.54 12.35
CA SER A 90 -25.10 -6.56 12.49
C SER A 90 -25.92 -6.42 11.20
N LEU A 91 -25.25 -6.30 10.04
CA LEU A 91 -25.91 -6.27 8.73
C LEU A 91 -26.69 -7.55 8.47
N GLY A 92 -26.13 -8.71 8.78
CA GLY A 92 -26.81 -9.99 8.64
C GLY A 92 -28.08 -10.09 9.48
N ASN A 93 -27.99 -9.73 10.76
CA ASN A 93 -29.14 -9.73 11.67
C ASN A 93 -30.25 -8.78 11.19
N GLN A 94 -29.89 -7.58 10.72
CA GLN A 94 -30.86 -6.62 10.16
C GLN A 94 -31.57 -7.16 8.92
N ASN A 95 -30.84 -7.87 8.04
CA ASN A 95 -31.44 -8.44 6.84
C ASN A 95 -32.31 -9.66 7.15
N ILE A 96 -31.89 -10.55 8.06
CA ILE A 96 -32.71 -11.69 8.52
C ILE A 96 -34.02 -11.19 9.12
N SER A 97 -33.98 -10.15 9.97
CA SER A 97 -35.20 -9.60 10.57
C SER A 97 -36.19 -9.02 9.54
N ASN A 98 -35.71 -8.67 8.35
CA ASN A 98 -36.53 -8.12 7.27
C ASN A 98 -36.97 -9.18 6.25
N SER A 99 -36.44 -10.40 6.29
CA SER A 99 -36.78 -11.50 5.38
C SER A 99 -37.59 -12.59 6.08
N ASN A 100 -38.69 -13.04 5.46
CA ASN A 100 -39.51 -14.15 5.98
C ASN A 100 -38.82 -15.55 5.90
N ASN A 101 -37.54 -15.62 5.49
CA ASN A 101 -36.75 -16.83 5.38
C ASN A 101 -35.41 -16.66 6.11
N ASP A 102 -34.83 -17.75 6.63
CA ASP A 102 -33.51 -17.78 7.28
C ASP A 102 -32.32 -17.46 6.34
N ASN A 103 -32.59 -17.35 5.02
CA ASN A 103 -31.61 -17.02 4.01
C ASN A 103 -31.75 -15.55 3.59
N TRP A 104 -30.69 -14.77 3.82
CA TRP A 104 -30.57 -13.38 3.38
C TRP A 104 -29.44 -13.24 2.36
N THR A 105 -29.47 -12.17 1.57
CA THR A 105 -28.41 -11.81 0.63
C THR A 105 -28.21 -10.31 0.70
N LEU A 106 -26.95 -9.88 0.73
CA LEU A 106 -26.58 -8.47 0.70
C LEU A 106 -25.57 -8.25 -0.42
N GLU A 107 -25.98 -7.45 -1.40
CA GLU A 107 -25.06 -6.96 -2.42
C GLU A 107 -24.10 -5.94 -1.78
N THR A 108 -22.80 -6.19 -1.90
CA THR A 108 -21.78 -5.36 -1.24
C THR A 108 -20.64 -5.02 -2.21
N ASP A 109 -20.27 -3.75 -2.24
CA ASP A 109 -19.04 -3.28 -2.85
C ASP A 109 -17.84 -3.58 -1.92
N PHE A 110 -17.21 -4.72 -2.16
CA PHE A 110 -16.00 -5.12 -1.46
C PHE A 110 -14.82 -4.17 -1.71
N SER A 111 -14.78 -3.45 -2.83
CA SER A 111 -13.71 -2.50 -3.10
C SER A 111 -13.75 -1.38 -2.07
N ALA A 112 -14.88 -0.69 -1.95
CA ALA A 112 -15.03 0.39 -0.96
C ALA A 112 -14.79 -0.11 0.48
N TRP A 113 -15.20 -1.33 0.78
CA TRP A 113 -14.96 -1.93 2.09
C TRP A 113 -13.46 -2.16 2.36
N PHE A 114 -12.76 -2.84 1.44
CA PHE A 114 -11.35 -3.16 1.62
C PHE A 114 -10.48 -1.91 1.65
N HIS A 115 -10.84 -0.85 0.90
CA HIS A 115 -10.18 0.46 1.02
C HIS A 115 -10.32 1.07 2.41
N GLY A 116 -11.52 1.00 3.02
CA GLY A 116 -11.71 1.45 4.40
C GLY A 116 -10.91 0.63 5.42
N PHE A 117 -10.86 -0.70 5.24
CA PHE A 117 -10.14 -1.61 6.12
C PHE A 117 -8.61 -1.44 6.01
N ALA A 118 -8.07 -1.45 4.79
CA ALA A 118 -6.65 -1.27 4.53
C ALA A 118 -6.17 0.09 5.03
N ASN A 119 -6.93 1.16 4.77
CA ASN A 119 -6.58 2.49 5.26
C ASN A 119 -6.52 2.57 6.79
N ASP A 120 -7.47 1.96 7.50
CA ASP A 120 -7.44 1.94 8.96
C ASP A 120 -6.23 1.14 9.49
N ILE A 121 -5.88 0.01 8.86
CA ILE A 121 -4.67 -0.76 9.20
C ILE A 121 -3.42 0.12 9.02
N VAL A 122 -3.29 0.70 7.84
CA VAL A 122 -2.14 1.51 7.41
C VAL A 122 -2.00 2.74 8.31
N SER A 123 -3.10 3.44 8.60
CA SER A 123 -3.12 4.58 9.51
C SER A 123 -2.61 4.20 10.90
N ILE A 124 -3.10 3.11 11.49
CA ILE A 124 -2.67 2.67 12.83
C ILE A 124 -1.18 2.28 12.82
N ILE A 125 -0.73 1.59 11.78
CA ILE A 125 0.65 1.13 11.68
C ILE A 125 1.64 2.28 11.48
N ILE A 126 1.29 3.25 10.63
CA ILE A 126 2.17 4.37 10.29
C ILE A 126 2.13 5.44 11.39
N THR A 127 0.95 5.76 11.91
CA THR A 127 0.74 6.91 12.77
C THR A 127 0.34 6.56 14.20
N GLY A 128 0.01 5.30 14.50
CA GLY A 128 -0.58 4.91 15.78
C GLY A 128 -2.03 5.38 15.95
N GLU A 129 -2.61 6.05 14.96
CA GLU A 129 -3.96 6.63 15.02
C GLU A 129 -4.89 6.02 13.96
N ARG A 130 -6.18 6.02 14.26
CA ARG A 130 -7.20 5.40 13.42
C ARG A 130 -7.99 6.45 12.66
N THR A 131 -8.29 6.17 11.39
CA THR A 131 -9.10 7.00 10.49
C THR A 131 -10.58 6.62 10.43
N TYR A 132 -11.01 5.54 11.09
CA TYR A 132 -12.39 5.04 11.16
C TYR A 132 -13.06 4.87 9.79
N SER A 133 -12.27 4.57 8.76
CA SER A 133 -12.73 4.55 7.37
C SER A 133 -13.65 3.36 7.10
N ILE A 134 -13.45 2.24 7.80
CA ILE A 134 -14.31 1.05 7.68
C ILE A 134 -15.75 1.29 8.16
N ALA A 135 -15.93 2.12 9.18
CA ALA A 135 -17.25 2.51 9.70
C ALA A 135 -18.06 3.29 8.66
N SER A 136 -17.40 4.00 7.73
CA SER A 136 -18.10 4.78 6.71
C SER A 136 -18.91 3.89 5.77
N TYR A 137 -18.35 2.73 5.40
CA TYR A 137 -19.07 1.82 4.53
C TYR A 137 -20.24 1.16 5.27
N TYR A 138 -20.02 0.68 6.50
CA TYR A 138 -21.09 0.16 7.35
C TYR A 138 -22.23 1.19 7.52
N ASN A 139 -21.90 2.46 7.79
CA ASN A 139 -22.89 3.52 7.95
C ASN A 139 -23.71 3.81 6.69
N LYS A 140 -23.19 3.51 5.49
CA LYS A 140 -23.95 3.65 4.24
C LYS A 140 -24.97 2.51 4.06
N GLN A 141 -24.61 1.31 4.48
CA GLN A 141 -25.42 0.09 4.27
C GLN A 141 -26.39 -0.20 5.42
N SER A 142 -26.04 0.18 6.65
CA SER A 142 -26.79 -0.13 7.86
C SER A 142 -27.85 0.93 8.17
N LEU A 143 -29.01 0.47 8.66
CA LEU A 143 -30.03 1.34 9.25
C LEU A 143 -29.53 1.98 10.55
N ASN A 144 -28.77 1.22 11.34
CA ASN A 144 -28.16 1.66 12.59
C ASN A 144 -26.72 2.13 12.33
N LYS A 145 -26.41 3.39 12.64
CA LYS A 145 -25.05 3.93 12.49
C LYS A 145 -24.09 3.30 13.52
N SER A 146 -22.81 3.26 13.16
CA SER A 146 -21.71 2.90 14.05
C SER A 146 -21.68 3.81 15.26
N GLU A 147 -21.15 3.31 16.38
CA GLU A 147 -20.89 4.11 17.58
C GLU A 147 -19.81 5.19 17.36
N CYS A 148 -19.06 5.12 16.25
CA CYS A 148 -18.04 6.10 15.89
C CYS A 148 -18.66 7.47 15.55
N PRO A 149 -18.07 8.60 16.00
CA PRO A 149 -18.54 9.93 15.65
C PRO A 149 -18.59 10.16 14.14
N ASN A 150 -19.74 10.62 13.62
CA ASN A 150 -19.98 10.81 12.18
C ASN A 150 -18.90 11.66 11.50
N ALA A 151 -18.45 12.74 12.15
CA ALA A 151 -17.43 13.62 11.60
C ALA A 151 -16.09 12.90 11.34
N LEU A 152 -15.68 11.98 12.23
CA LEU A 152 -14.46 11.20 12.06
C LEU A 152 -14.61 10.18 10.93
N VAL A 153 -15.78 9.57 10.82
CA VAL A 153 -16.11 8.59 9.78
C VAL A 153 -16.12 9.24 8.39
N GLU A 154 -16.71 10.44 8.27
CA GLU A 154 -16.74 11.21 7.02
C GLU A 154 -15.34 11.67 6.61
N ASP A 155 -14.54 12.17 7.56
CA ASP A 155 -13.16 12.58 7.32
C ASP A 155 -12.25 11.40 6.90
N GLY A 156 -12.43 10.23 7.52
CA GLY A 156 -11.76 8.99 7.12
C GLY A 156 -12.08 8.57 5.69
N ASN A 157 -13.36 8.51 5.34
CA ASN A 157 -13.78 8.17 3.98
C ASN A 157 -13.35 9.22 2.95
N LYS A 158 -13.30 10.51 3.31
CA LYS A 158 -12.72 11.55 2.45
C LYS A 158 -11.22 11.29 2.23
N PHE A 159 -10.49 10.92 3.28
CA PHE A 159 -9.06 10.62 3.19
C PHE A 159 -8.76 9.46 2.25
N VAL A 160 -9.50 8.36 2.37
CA VAL A 160 -9.38 7.20 1.47
C VAL A 160 -9.60 7.60 0.02
N LYS A 161 -10.68 8.34 -0.28
CA LYS A 161 -10.95 8.82 -1.64
C LYS A 161 -9.84 9.72 -2.16
N SER A 162 -9.29 10.58 -1.29
CA SER A 162 -8.19 11.46 -1.65
C SER A 162 -6.91 10.70 -1.96
N ILE A 163 -6.59 9.62 -1.23
CA ILE A 163 -5.46 8.72 -1.53
C ILE A 163 -5.61 8.11 -2.93
N VAL A 164 -6.77 7.53 -3.25
CA VAL A 164 -7.03 6.92 -4.57
C VAL A 164 -6.94 7.98 -5.68
N GLN A 165 -7.56 9.15 -5.48
CA GLN A 165 -7.49 10.25 -6.44
C GLN A 165 -6.06 10.79 -6.64
N TYR A 166 -5.20 10.71 -5.64
CA TYR A 166 -3.79 11.07 -5.78
C TYR A 166 -3.04 10.08 -6.67
N LEU A 167 -3.29 8.77 -6.55
CA LEU A 167 -2.73 7.76 -7.43
C LEU A 167 -3.16 7.95 -8.89
N GLU A 168 -4.44 8.26 -9.12
CA GLU A 168 -4.94 8.60 -10.46
C GLU A 168 -4.24 9.84 -11.03
N SER A 169 -4.00 10.85 -10.18
CA SER A 169 -3.29 12.06 -10.57
C SER A 169 -1.88 11.77 -11.07
N PHE A 170 -1.20 10.75 -10.53
CA PHE A 170 0.15 10.40 -10.99
C PHE A 170 0.17 10.07 -12.48
N ILE A 171 -0.77 9.25 -12.96
CA ILE A 171 -0.90 8.92 -14.38
C ILE A 171 -1.20 10.19 -15.18
N PHE A 172 -2.08 11.05 -14.69
CA PHE A 172 -2.39 12.31 -15.37
C PHE A 172 -1.14 13.21 -15.50
N PHE A 173 -0.40 13.45 -14.42
CA PHE A 173 0.76 14.34 -14.42
C PHE A 173 2.00 13.74 -15.11
N ALA A 174 2.15 12.42 -15.12
CA ALA A 174 3.25 11.75 -15.81
C ALA A 174 3.07 11.70 -17.34
N PHE A 175 1.83 11.60 -17.82
CA PHE A 175 1.55 11.34 -19.24
C PHE A 175 1.01 12.55 -20.01
N ILE A 176 0.21 13.41 -19.38
CA ILE A 176 -0.30 14.63 -20.02
C ILE A 176 0.85 15.65 -20.08
N SER A 177 0.96 16.44 -21.16
CA SER A 177 2.03 17.45 -21.23
C SER A 177 1.72 18.67 -20.34
N PRO A 178 2.73 19.38 -19.82
CA PRO A 178 2.52 20.59 -19.03
C PRO A 178 1.70 21.65 -19.78
N PHE A 179 1.98 21.83 -21.08
CA PHE A 179 1.21 22.75 -21.93
C PHE A 179 -0.29 22.46 -21.88
N LEU A 180 -0.69 21.19 -22.06
CA LEU A 180 -2.09 20.81 -22.00
C LEU A 180 -2.69 21.06 -20.61
N ARG A 181 -1.95 20.73 -19.53
CA ARG A 181 -2.38 20.96 -18.14
C ARG A 181 -2.56 22.43 -17.78
N HIS A 182 -1.80 23.35 -18.38
CA HIS A 182 -1.83 24.76 -18.00
C HIS A 182 -2.71 25.63 -18.91
N TYR A 183 -2.91 25.23 -20.17
CA TYR A 183 -3.54 26.09 -21.18
C TYR A 183 -4.85 25.55 -21.77
N ILE A 184 -5.07 24.25 -21.83
CA ILE A 184 -6.33 23.71 -22.39
C ILE A 184 -7.41 23.68 -21.30
N PRO A 185 -8.54 24.41 -21.44
CA PRO A 185 -9.47 24.64 -20.32
C PRO A 185 -9.97 23.38 -19.60
N ILE A 186 -10.35 22.34 -20.35
CA ILE A 186 -10.87 21.08 -19.79
C ILE A 186 -9.77 20.34 -19.00
N ILE A 187 -8.57 20.24 -19.59
CA ILE A 187 -7.42 19.55 -18.98
C ILE A 187 -6.90 20.34 -17.78
N LYS A 188 -6.89 21.67 -17.87
CA LYS A 188 -6.56 22.57 -16.77
C LYS A 188 -7.52 22.43 -15.60
N ASN A 189 -8.82 22.33 -15.86
CA ASN A 189 -9.80 22.11 -14.81
C ASN A 189 -9.53 20.78 -14.08
N GLN A 190 -9.24 19.71 -14.82
CA GLN A 190 -8.86 18.42 -14.24
C GLN A 190 -7.56 18.51 -13.42
N SER A 191 -6.54 19.18 -13.95
CA SER A 191 -5.27 19.45 -13.25
C SER A 191 -5.53 20.15 -11.90
N ASN A 192 -6.37 21.18 -11.90
CA ASN A 192 -6.73 21.93 -10.69
C ASN A 192 -7.47 21.06 -9.65
N ILE A 193 -8.31 20.12 -10.09
CA ILE A 193 -8.99 19.18 -9.18
C ILE A 193 -7.96 18.30 -8.48
N TYR A 194 -7.01 17.73 -9.23
CA TYR A 194 -5.96 16.91 -8.66
C TYR A 194 -5.02 17.69 -7.72
N LEU A 195 -4.63 18.92 -8.08
CA LEU A 195 -3.79 19.76 -7.23
C LEU A 195 -4.50 20.15 -5.93
N LYS A 196 -5.80 20.46 -5.98
CA LYS A 196 -6.60 20.70 -4.76
C LYS A 196 -6.68 19.47 -3.86
N ASN A 197 -6.77 18.26 -4.45
CA ASN A 197 -6.74 17.02 -3.69
C ASN A 197 -5.37 16.77 -3.04
N ARG A 198 -4.26 17.02 -3.77
CA ARG A 198 -2.90 17.01 -3.22
C ARG A 198 -2.80 17.96 -2.02
N ASP A 199 -3.28 19.19 -2.14
CA ASP A 199 -3.19 20.19 -1.08
C ASP A 199 -3.93 19.75 0.19
N TYR A 200 -5.14 19.18 0.03
CA TYR A 200 -5.87 18.59 1.15
C TYR A 200 -5.09 17.45 1.83
N LEU A 201 -4.48 16.53 1.05
CA LEU A 201 -3.67 15.46 1.61
C LEU A 201 -2.45 16.00 2.35
N PHE A 202 -1.76 16.97 1.76
CA PHE A 202 -0.57 17.56 2.35
C PHE A 202 -0.90 18.25 3.67
N GLU A 203 -1.97 19.05 3.70
CA GLU A 203 -2.45 19.69 4.93
C GLU A 203 -2.79 18.65 6.01
N LYS A 204 -3.47 17.56 5.63
CA LYS A 204 -3.84 16.49 6.55
C LYS A 204 -2.62 15.80 7.15
N LEU A 205 -1.61 15.48 6.33
CA LEU A 205 -0.36 14.87 6.78
C LEU A 205 0.46 15.85 7.63
N ASP A 206 0.54 17.12 7.26
CA ASP A 206 1.22 18.16 8.04
C ASP A 206 0.57 18.33 9.42
N ASN A 207 -0.75 18.23 9.51
CA ASN A 207 -1.47 18.27 10.79
C ASN A 207 -1.15 17.05 11.67
N MET A 208 -1.02 15.85 11.09
CA MET A 208 -0.56 14.65 11.81
C MET A 208 0.87 14.83 12.35
N ILE A 209 1.77 15.38 11.52
CA ILE A 209 3.17 15.66 11.90
C ILE A 209 3.22 16.68 13.05
N LYS A 210 2.53 17.81 12.90
CA LYS A 210 2.46 18.87 13.94
C LYS A 210 1.93 18.33 15.25
N LYS A 211 0.87 17.52 15.21
CA LYS A 211 0.31 16.87 16.40
C LYS A 211 1.34 15.97 17.07
N ARG A 212 2.01 15.09 16.31
CA ARG A 212 3.01 14.19 16.86
C ARG A 212 4.23 14.92 17.42
N ARG A 213 4.71 15.98 16.79
CA ARG A 213 5.82 16.78 17.32
C ARG A 213 5.47 17.37 18.69
N ARG A 214 4.27 17.95 18.84
CA ARG A 214 3.78 18.45 20.15
C ARG A 214 3.70 17.32 21.19
N GLU A 215 3.15 16.16 20.81
CA GLU A 215 3.12 14.99 21.70
C GLU A 215 4.54 14.63 22.19
N ILE A 216 5.54 14.63 21.30
CA ILE A 216 6.94 14.32 21.64
C ILE A 216 7.57 15.41 22.53
N GLU A 217 7.30 16.68 22.27
CA GLU A 217 7.83 17.81 23.05
C GLU A 217 7.25 17.87 24.47
N GLU A 218 5.96 17.53 24.62
CA GLU A 218 5.24 17.53 25.90
C GLU A 218 5.43 16.23 26.71
N MET A 219 6.07 15.22 26.12
CA MET A 219 6.28 13.91 26.76
C MET A 219 7.23 14.02 27.96
N SER A 220 6.79 13.48 29.10
CA SER A 220 7.66 13.35 30.28
C SER A 220 8.73 12.26 30.08
N VAL A 221 9.89 12.45 30.72
CA VAL A 221 11.11 11.61 30.56
C VAL A 221 10.88 10.10 30.83
N ASN A 222 9.79 9.73 31.52
CA ASN A 222 9.48 8.35 31.91
C ASN A 222 8.43 7.65 31.03
N VAL A 223 7.96 8.27 29.94
CA VAL A 223 6.96 7.68 29.04
C VAL A 223 7.64 7.11 27.80
N GLU A 224 7.40 5.82 27.51
CA GLU A 224 7.90 5.17 26.30
C GLU A 224 7.23 5.79 25.06
N MET A 225 8.03 6.18 24.06
CA MET A 225 7.53 6.73 22.80
C MET A 225 6.73 5.70 22.00
N LYS A 226 5.72 6.18 21.26
CA LYS A 226 4.99 5.36 20.29
C LYS A 226 5.97 4.78 19.27
N THR A 227 5.86 3.49 19.01
CA THR A 227 6.75 2.76 18.07
C THR A 227 6.09 2.61 16.71
N ASP A 228 5.75 3.76 16.13
CA ASP A 228 5.18 3.87 14.78
C ASP A 228 6.15 4.59 13.83
N MET A 229 5.84 4.53 12.53
CA MET A 229 6.68 5.11 11.48
C MET A 229 6.83 6.62 11.64
N LEU A 230 5.75 7.33 11.94
CA LEU A 230 5.76 8.78 12.09
C LEU A 230 6.71 9.21 13.21
N THR A 231 6.65 8.56 14.37
CA THR A 231 7.60 8.83 15.46
C THR A 231 9.04 8.54 15.03
N SER A 232 9.26 7.44 14.31
CA SER A 232 10.59 7.04 13.84
C SER A 232 11.18 8.05 12.84
N LEU A 233 10.36 8.58 11.93
CA LEU A 233 10.76 9.63 10.97
C LEU A 233 11.01 10.98 11.65
N ILE A 234 10.18 11.37 12.62
CA ILE A 234 10.35 12.64 13.36
C ILE A 234 11.60 12.60 14.25
N THR A 235 11.88 11.44 14.86
CA THR A 235 13.04 11.26 15.75
C THR A 235 14.31 10.82 15.03
N ALA A 236 14.23 10.65 13.71
CA ALA A 236 15.37 10.36 12.86
C ALA A 236 16.47 11.41 13.09
N ASN A 237 17.62 10.95 13.60
CA ASN A 237 18.80 11.76 13.90
C ASN A 237 18.61 12.92 14.90
N THR A 238 17.51 12.94 15.67
CA THR A 238 17.37 13.90 16.79
C THR A 238 17.96 13.39 18.11
N ASN A 239 18.15 12.07 18.25
CA ASN A 239 18.59 11.42 19.49
C ASN A 239 19.63 10.29 19.31
N MET A 240 20.75 10.52 18.62
CA MET A 240 21.92 9.63 18.72
C MET A 240 23.23 10.39 18.97
N LYS A 241 23.60 10.47 20.26
CA LYS A 241 25.00 10.35 20.66
C LYS A 241 25.43 8.89 20.46
N ALA A 242 25.96 8.52 19.29
CA ALA A 242 26.90 7.40 19.16
C ALA A 242 27.51 7.30 17.76
N SER A 243 28.83 7.12 17.77
CA SER A 243 29.71 6.56 16.73
C SER A 243 29.83 7.28 15.39
N ASN A 244 30.93 8.04 15.24
CA ASN A 244 31.86 8.23 14.10
C ASN A 244 31.43 8.11 12.62
N ASP A 245 30.19 7.85 12.29
CA ASP A 245 29.64 8.02 10.94
C ASP A 245 28.90 9.36 10.89
N LYS A 246 29.07 10.08 9.77
CA LYS A 246 28.55 11.42 9.51
C LYS A 246 27.21 11.67 10.22
N VAL A 247 27.14 12.70 11.06
CA VAL A 247 25.89 13.20 11.66
C VAL A 247 24.93 13.49 10.51
N LEU A 248 23.93 12.63 10.33
CA LEU A 248 22.88 12.83 9.34
C LEU A 248 21.94 13.93 9.87
N GLU A 249 21.55 14.87 9.02
CA GLU A 249 20.61 15.93 9.43
C GLU A 249 19.22 15.34 9.74
N PRO A 250 18.46 15.92 10.68
CA PRO A 250 17.07 15.53 10.91
C PRO A 250 16.22 15.66 9.62
N MET A 251 15.23 14.79 9.46
CA MET A 251 14.31 14.88 8.32
C MET A 251 13.48 16.17 8.40
N THR A 252 13.32 16.88 7.27
CA THR A 252 12.44 18.05 7.21
C THR A 252 10.98 17.61 7.27
N ASP A 253 10.06 18.51 7.64
CA ASP A 253 8.64 18.19 7.65
C ASP A 253 8.11 17.81 6.26
N GLU A 254 8.67 18.37 5.19
CA GLU A 254 8.30 17.93 3.83
C GLU A 254 8.79 16.51 3.53
N ASP A 255 9.99 16.12 3.99
CA ASP A 255 10.46 14.74 3.82
C ASP A 255 9.60 13.76 4.61
N VAL A 256 9.29 14.08 5.88
CA VAL A 256 8.38 13.27 6.69
C VAL A 256 7.03 13.15 5.99
N ARG A 257 6.45 14.25 5.50
CA ARG A 257 5.17 14.27 4.78
C ARG A 257 5.19 13.34 3.57
N VAL A 258 6.21 13.42 2.70
CA VAL A 258 6.24 12.60 1.48
C VAL A 258 6.48 11.12 1.81
N ASN A 259 7.24 10.78 2.85
CA ASN A 259 7.37 9.38 3.31
C ASN A 259 6.06 8.82 3.87
N LEU A 260 5.30 9.63 4.62
CA LEU A 260 3.96 9.22 5.07
C LEU A 260 3.03 9.03 3.89
N LEU A 261 3.04 9.96 2.93
CA LEU A 261 2.25 9.86 1.71
C LEU A 261 2.56 8.54 0.99
N ASP A 262 3.83 8.25 0.70
CA ASP A 262 4.24 7.01 0.04
C ASP A 262 3.74 5.76 0.78
N ALA A 263 3.79 5.76 2.12
CA ALA A 263 3.31 4.65 2.93
C ALA A 263 1.77 4.51 2.89
N PHE A 264 1.02 5.62 2.88
CA PHE A 264 -0.44 5.59 2.72
C PHE A 264 -0.86 5.16 1.31
N LEU A 265 -0.22 5.69 0.27
CA LEU A 265 -0.49 5.33 -1.12
C LEU A 265 -0.22 3.84 -1.35
N GLY A 266 0.95 3.35 -0.96
CA GLY A 266 1.36 1.96 -1.15
C GLY A 266 0.72 0.97 -0.18
N GLY A 267 0.18 1.43 0.95
CA GLY A 267 -0.49 0.55 1.92
C GLY A 267 -1.97 0.37 1.63
N THR A 268 -2.66 1.45 1.24
CA THR A 268 -4.13 1.47 1.16
C THR A 268 -4.63 0.87 -0.15
N ASP A 269 -4.28 1.45 -1.29
CA ASP A 269 -4.89 1.10 -2.58
C ASP A 269 -4.49 -0.30 -3.05
N THR A 270 -3.19 -0.60 -3.03
CA THR A 270 -2.68 -1.88 -3.54
C THR A 270 -3.16 -3.09 -2.73
N THR A 271 -3.19 -2.95 -1.39
CA THR A 271 -3.65 -4.02 -0.49
C THR A 271 -5.15 -4.25 -0.66
N SER A 272 -5.93 -3.19 -0.84
CA SER A 272 -7.38 -3.28 -1.05
C SER A 272 -7.73 -4.02 -2.32
N ASN A 273 -7.06 -3.66 -3.43
CA ASN A 273 -7.23 -4.35 -4.71
C ASN A 273 -6.80 -5.82 -4.62
N LEU A 274 -5.68 -6.12 -3.93
CA LEU A 274 -5.27 -7.51 -3.69
C LEU A 274 -6.33 -8.31 -2.93
N PHE A 275 -6.91 -7.75 -1.86
CA PHE A 275 -8.00 -8.40 -1.13
C PHE A 275 -9.25 -8.66 -1.98
N CYS A 276 -9.58 -7.74 -2.90
CA CYS A 276 -10.67 -7.94 -3.86
C CYS A 276 -10.40 -9.17 -4.73
N PHE A 277 -9.22 -9.27 -5.34
CA PHE A 277 -8.88 -10.39 -6.21
C PHE A 277 -8.74 -11.71 -5.43
N VAL A 278 -8.14 -11.69 -4.23
CA VAL A 278 -8.08 -12.88 -3.37
C VAL A 278 -9.48 -13.40 -3.07
N THR A 279 -10.39 -12.52 -2.68
CA THR A 279 -11.80 -12.88 -2.43
C THR A 279 -12.46 -13.45 -3.68
N TYR A 280 -12.29 -12.81 -4.83
CA TYR A 280 -12.82 -13.27 -6.12
C TYR A 280 -12.34 -14.69 -6.47
N TYR A 281 -11.03 -14.94 -6.40
CA TYR A 281 -10.45 -16.23 -6.76
C TYR A 281 -10.85 -17.34 -5.78
N ILE A 282 -10.92 -17.05 -4.47
CA ILE A 282 -11.41 -18.02 -3.48
C ILE A 282 -12.87 -18.40 -3.76
N CYS A 283 -13.73 -17.41 -4.05
CA CYS A 283 -15.15 -17.65 -4.35
C CYS A 283 -15.34 -18.46 -5.65
N LYS A 284 -14.50 -18.22 -6.67
CA LYS A 284 -14.56 -18.93 -7.96
C LYS A 284 -14.02 -20.37 -7.90
N HIS A 285 -13.24 -20.71 -6.86
CA HIS A 285 -12.59 -22.02 -6.75
C HIS A 285 -12.93 -22.73 -5.43
N PRO A 286 -14.09 -23.41 -5.34
CA PRO A 286 -14.56 -24.05 -4.10
C PRO A 286 -13.60 -25.08 -3.52
N HIS A 287 -12.81 -25.77 -4.35
CA HIS A 287 -11.81 -26.73 -3.90
C HIS A 287 -10.63 -26.04 -3.18
N VAL A 288 -10.15 -24.91 -3.72
CA VAL A 288 -9.15 -24.06 -3.06
C VAL A 288 -9.70 -23.54 -1.74
N LYS A 289 -10.93 -23.04 -1.73
CA LYS A 289 -11.60 -22.57 -0.50
C LYS A 289 -11.65 -23.66 0.57
N ARG A 290 -12.06 -24.90 0.22
CA ARG A 290 -12.11 -26.02 1.16
C ARG A 290 -10.72 -26.34 1.74
N LYS A 291 -9.69 -26.43 0.90
CA LYS A 291 -8.32 -26.70 1.35
C LYS A 291 -7.78 -25.59 2.26
N MET A 292 -8.05 -24.32 1.93
CA MET A 292 -7.72 -23.17 2.77
C MET A 292 -8.39 -23.24 4.14
N LEU A 293 -9.69 -23.54 4.20
CA LEU A 293 -10.40 -23.69 5.47
C LEU A 293 -9.86 -24.87 6.29
N SER A 294 -9.53 -25.99 5.65
CA SER A 294 -8.89 -27.13 6.33
C SER A 294 -7.52 -26.77 6.92
N GLU A 295 -6.70 -25.97 6.22
CA GLU A 295 -5.43 -25.49 6.77
C GLU A 295 -5.65 -24.60 8.01
N ILE A 296 -6.60 -23.67 7.92
CA ILE A 296 -6.96 -22.76 9.01
C ILE A 296 -7.44 -23.55 10.23
N ASP A 297 -8.38 -24.49 10.04
CA ASP A 297 -8.95 -25.32 11.11
C ASP A 297 -7.94 -26.24 11.78
N TYR A 298 -6.90 -26.65 11.04
CA TYR A 298 -5.83 -27.52 11.55
C TYR A 298 -4.76 -26.75 12.31
N ASN A 299 -4.33 -25.59 11.80
CA ASN A 299 -3.18 -24.86 12.35
C ASN A 299 -3.55 -23.82 13.41
N LEU A 300 -4.79 -23.31 13.39
CA LEU A 300 -5.22 -22.25 14.29
C LEU A 300 -6.06 -22.78 15.44
N PRO A 301 -5.89 -22.25 16.66
CA PRO A 301 -6.68 -22.68 17.80
C PRO A 301 -8.16 -22.32 17.62
N LYS A 302 -9.04 -23.28 17.90
CA LYS A 302 -10.49 -23.08 18.00
C LYS A 302 -10.82 -22.40 19.33
N SER A 303 -10.45 -21.13 19.47
CA SER A 303 -10.80 -20.31 20.64
C SER A 303 -12.29 -19.98 20.61
N SER A 304 -12.98 -20.17 21.75
CA SER A 304 -14.44 -20.04 21.87
C SER A 304 -14.96 -18.59 21.91
N ASP A 305 -14.11 -17.59 22.19
CA ASP A 305 -14.61 -16.24 22.47
C ASP A 305 -14.02 -15.13 21.60
N LYS A 306 -12.77 -15.27 21.10
CA LYS A 306 -12.16 -14.32 20.13
C LYS A 306 -11.13 -15.03 19.26
N PHE A 307 -11.28 -14.93 17.94
CA PHE A 307 -10.29 -15.38 16.97
C PHE A 307 -9.13 -14.37 16.93
N TYR A 308 -8.02 -14.70 17.58
CA TYR A 308 -6.81 -13.88 17.60
C TYR A 308 -5.65 -14.66 16.99
N ILE A 309 -5.11 -14.14 15.89
CA ILE A 309 -3.95 -14.72 15.18
C ILE A 309 -2.67 -14.04 15.67
N SER A 310 -1.65 -14.82 16.05
CA SER A 310 -0.30 -14.29 16.31
C SER A 310 0.56 -14.27 15.04
N TYR A 311 1.67 -13.52 15.06
CA TYR A 311 2.63 -13.53 13.95
C TYR A 311 3.17 -14.95 13.66
N ASN A 312 3.41 -15.75 14.70
CA ASN A 312 3.87 -17.13 14.56
C ASN A 312 2.81 -18.04 13.95
N ASP A 313 1.52 -17.75 14.17
CA ASP A 313 0.44 -18.51 13.54
C ASP A 313 0.36 -18.25 12.04
N LEU A 314 0.63 -17.03 11.59
CA LEU A 314 0.69 -16.70 10.14
C LEU A 314 1.73 -17.56 9.41
N GLN A 315 2.85 -17.86 10.05
CA GLN A 315 3.90 -18.69 9.45
C GLN A 315 3.45 -20.13 9.16
N LYS A 316 2.40 -20.60 9.82
CA LYS A 316 1.82 -21.95 9.63
C LYS A 316 0.81 -22.01 8.47
N LEU A 317 0.31 -20.86 8.00
CA LEU A 317 -0.72 -20.76 6.97
C LEU A 317 -0.11 -20.73 5.56
N LYS A 318 0.60 -21.79 5.20
CA LYS A 318 1.37 -21.89 3.96
C LYS A 318 0.51 -21.89 2.70
N TYR A 319 -0.67 -22.49 2.76
CA TYR A 319 -1.62 -22.52 1.65
C TYR A 319 -2.34 -21.19 1.49
N CYS A 320 -2.68 -20.50 2.58
CA CYS A 320 -3.12 -19.10 2.51
C CYS A 320 -2.08 -18.20 1.84
N GLU A 321 -0.80 -18.34 2.20
CA GLU A 321 0.30 -17.62 1.54
C GLU A 321 0.39 -17.98 0.04
N ALA A 322 0.27 -19.26 -0.29
CA ALA A 322 0.29 -19.76 -1.66
C ALA A 322 -0.87 -19.19 -2.52
N ILE A 323 -2.07 -19.06 -1.94
CA ILE A 323 -3.22 -18.39 -2.58
C ILE A 323 -2.88 -16.93 -2.90
N ILE A 324 -2.32 -16.19 -1.94
CA ILE A 324 -1.97 -14.78 -2.15
C ILE A 324 -0.93 -14.64 -3.27
N LYS A 325 0.10 -15.49 -3.27
CA LYS A 325 1.14 -15.51 -4.32
C LYS A 325 0.55 -15.83 -5.70
N GLU A 326 -0.31 -16.84 -5.79
CA GLU A 326 -0.93 -17.23 -7.07
C GLU A 326 -1.91 -16.16 -7.58
N VAL A 327 -2.66 -15.51 -6.70
CA VAL A 327 -3.51 -14.37 -7.08
C VAL A 327 -2.66 -13.23 -7.65
N TYR A 328 -1.55 -12.88 -6.99
CA TYR A 328 -0.66 -11.83 -7.48
C TYR A 328 0.07 -12.21 -8.78
N ARG A 329 0.37 -13.50 -8.99
CA ARG A 329 0.89 -14.01 -10.25
C ARG A 329 -0.14 -13.79 -11.38
N MET A 330 -1.38 -14.25 -11.17
CA MET A 330 -2.46 -14.14 -12.15
C MET A 330 -2.88 -12.69 -12.41
N VAL A 331 -2.96 -11.87 -11.37
CA VAL A 331 -3.42 -10.49 -11.41
C VAL A 331 -2.47 -9.61 -10.60
N PRO A 332 -1.31 -9.25 -11.17
CA PRO A 332 -0.36 -8.38 -10.50
C PRO A 332 -0.96 -6.98 -10.35
N ILE A 333 -1.12 -6.51 -9.11
CA ILE A 333 -1.67 -5.18 -8.79
C ILE A 333 -0.83 -4.07 -9.43
N ILE A 334 0.48 -4.30 -9.53
CA ILE A 334 1.41 -3.43 -10.24
C ILE A 334 1.99 -4.24 -11.41
N PRO A 335 1.34 -4.24 -12.59
CA PRO A 335 1.74 -5.08 -13.73
C PRO A 335 3.02 -4.58 -14.41
N PHE A 336 3.34 -3.30 -14.22
CA PHE A 336 4.52 -2.66 -14.80
C PHE A 336 5.32 -1.86 -13.77
N SER A 337 6.64 -1.84 -13.93
CA SER A 337 7.51 -0.94 -13.18
C SER A 337 8.55 -0.32 -14.09
N ILE A 338 8.94 0.92 -13.82
CA ILE A 338 9.97 1.62 -14.60
C ILE A 338 11.28 1.58 -13.83
N ARG A 339 12.39 1.40 -14.56
CA ARG A 339 13.76 1.60 -14.10
C ARG A 339 14.51 2.46 -15.09
N THR A 340 15.34 3.36 -14.58
CA THR A 340 16.21 4.20 -15.41
C THR A 340 17.67 3.88 -15.10
N THR A 341 18.46 3.59 -16.13
CA THR A 341 19.90 3.34 -15.99
C THR A 341 20.63 4.61 -15.56
N THR A 342 21.53 4.52 -14.59
CA THR A 342 22.41 5.64 -14.22
C THR A 342 23.80 5.60 -14.87
N LYS A 343 24.13 4.48 -15.54
CA LYS A 343 25.36 4.28 -16.31
C LYS A 343 25.07 3.41 -17.53
N GLU A 344 26.01 3.33 -18.46
CA GLU A 344 25.91 2.38 -19.57
C GLU A 344 25.80 0.93 -19.06
N ILE A 345 24.91 0.13 -19.67
CA ILE A 345 24.72 -1.29 -19.33
C ILE A 345 24.45 -2.14 -20.57
N GLU A 346 24.84 -3.41 -20.52
CA GLU A 346 24.46 -4.41 -21.51
C GLU A 346 23.28 -5.28 -21.03
N ILE A 347 22.19 -5.30 -21.79
CA ILE A 347 21.00 -6.14 -21.53
C ILE A 347 20.52 -6.74 -22.85
N ALA A 348 20.23 -8.05 -22.83
CA ALA A 348 19.82 -8.83 -23.99
C ALA A 348 20.82 -8.75 -25.18
N GLY A 349 22.11 -8.58 -24.90
CA GLY A 349 23.17 -8.43 -25.91
C GLY A 349 23.26 -7.02 -26.54
N TYR A 350 22.47 -6.06 -26.05
CA TYR A 350 22.50 -4.67 -26.51
C TYR A 350 23.12 -3.77 -25.45
N LYS A 351 23.99 -2.85 -25.87
CA LYS A 351 24.52 -1.78 -25.02
C LYS A 351 23.56 -0.60 -24.99
N TRP A 352 23.19 -0.18 -23.79
CA TRP A 352 22.25 0.91 -23.53
C TRP A 352 22.97 2.05 -22.83
N PRO A 353 22.85 3.29 -23.34
CA PRO A 353 23.46 4.45 -22.68
C PRO A 353 22.77 4.75 -21.34
N SER A 354 23.45 5.52 -20.49
CA SER A 354 22.84 6.09 -19.28
C SER A 354 21.59 6.91 -19.64
N GLY A 355 20.61 6.94 -18.71
CA GLY A 355 19.31 7.58 -18.94
C GLY A 355 18.30 6.74 -19.73
N THR A 356 18.62 5.51 -20.15
CA THR A 356 17.67 4.60 -20.79
C THR A 356 16.58 4.13 -19.81
N HIS A 357 15.32 4.19 -20.23
CA HIS A 357 14.18 3.71 -19.44
C HIS A 357 13.79 2.28 -19.84
N PHE A 358 13.71 1.41 -18.84
CA PHE A 358 13.22 0.04 -18.95
C PHE A 358 11.86 -0.08 -18.28
N LEU A 359 10.88 -0.57 -19.03
CA LEU A 359 9.57 -0.96 -18.51
C LEU A 359 9.60 -2.48 -18.25
N LEU A 360 9.59 -2.85 -16.97
CA LEU A 360 9.50 -4.24 -16.52
C LEU A 360 8.06 -4.68 -16.62
N ASN A 361 7.76 -5.66 -17.48
CA ASN A 361 6.42 -6.19 -17.69
C ASN A 361 6.22 -7.46 -16.85
N PHE A 362 5.85 -7.27 -15.58
CA PHE A 362 5.62 -8.38 -14.66
C PHE A 362 4.42 -9.23 -15.08
N PHE A 363 3.39 -8.62 -15.68
CA PHE A 363 2.23 -9.36 -16.20
C PHE A 363 2.65 -10.42 -17.23
N ALA A 364 3.48 -10.03 -18.21
CA ALA A 364 3.97 -10.97 -19.21
C ALA A 364 4.87 -12.06 -18.60
N VAL A 365 5.74 -11.71 -17.64
CA VAL A 365 6.62 -12.67 -16.96
C VAL A 365 5.81 -13.70 -16.18
N HIS A 366 4.82 -13.25 -15.41
CA HIS A 366 3.98 -14.11 -14.57
C HIS A 366 3.03 -15.00 -15.39
N GLY A 367 2.72 -14.62 -16.63
CA GLY A 367 1.90 -15.39 -17.57
C GLY A 367 2.70 -16.25 -18.56
N HIS A 368 4.03 -16.16 -18.56
CA HIS A 368 4.86 -16.78 -19.59
C HIS A 368 4.90 -18.31 -19.44
N SER A 369 4.40 -19.04 -20.44
CA SER A 369 4.20 -20.49 -20.38
C SER A 369 5.48 -21.32 -20.22
N GLU A 370 6.62 -20.81 -20.67
CA GLU A 370 7.95 -21.44 -20.46
C GLU A 370 8.31 -21.55 -18.96
N PHE A 371 7.88 -20.59 -18.15
CA PHE A 371 8.18 -20.53 -16.71
C PHE A 371 6.98 -20.95 -15.86
N TRP A 372 5.77 -20.85 -16.40
CA TRP A 372 4.51 -21.18 -15.74
C TRP A 372 3.68 -22.11 -16.62
N PRO A 373 3.89 -23.44 -16.54
CA PRO A 373 3.06 -24.40 -17.25
C PRO A 373 1.59 -24.23 -16.85
N ASP A 374 0.65 -24.19 -17.80
CA ASP A 374 -0.76 -23.85 -17.56
C ASP A 374 -0.94 -22.51 -16.83
N SER A 375 -0.24 -21.47 -17.29
CA SER A 375 -0.19 -20.14 -16.64
C SER A 375 -1.55 -19.47 -16.44
N GLU A 376 -2.55 -19.79 -17.25
CA GLU A 376 -3.92 -19.28 -17.15
C GLU A 376 -4.77 -19.99 -16.10
N VAL A 377 -4.31 -21.13 -15.58
CA VAL A 377 -5.00 -21.91 -14.56
C VAL A 377 -4.60 -21.40 -13.18
N PHE A 378 -5.58 -20.93 -12.41
CA PHE A 378 -5.39 -20.58 -11.01
C PHE A 378 -5.10 -21.83 -10.19
N ASN A 379 -3.84 -22.01 -9.79
CA ASN A 379 -3.39 -23.16 -9.03
C ASN A 379 -2.44 -22.76 -7.89
N PRO A 380 -2.97 -22.51 -6.68
CA PRO A 380 -2.14 -22.20 -5.50
C PRO A 380 -1.13 -23.30 -5.15
N ASP A 381 -1.34 -24.56 -5.56
CA ASP A 381 -0.42 -25.65 -5.22
C ASP A 381 0.99 -25.45 -5.79
N ARG A 382 1.14 -24.61 -6.83
CA ARG A 382 2.45 -24.18 -7.35
C ARG A 382 3.33 -23.63 -6.24
N PHE A 383 2.81 -22.68 -5.47
CA PHE A 383 3.55 -22.03 -4.38
C PHE A 383 3.48 -22.78 -3.05
N TYR A 384 2.61 -23.79 -2.94
CA TYR A 384 2.51 -24.62 -1.74
C TYR A 384 3.57 -25.72 -1.72
N ASN A 385 3.84 -26.33 -2.88
CA ASN A 385 4.76 -27.45 -3.01
C ASN A 385 6.23 -27.03 -3.18
N ASP A 386 6.48 -25.75 -3.54
CA ASP A 386 7.82 -25.16 -3.69
C ASP A 386 8.48 -24.74 -2.35
N ASN A 387 7.83 -25.03 -1.20
CA ASN A 387 8.32 -24.69 0.15
C ASN A 387 8.88 -25.89 0.90
#